data_AF-A0A1H2VLS1-F1
#
_entry.id   AF-A0A1H2VLS1-F1
#
_cell.length_a   1.000
_cell.length_b   1.000
_cell.length_c   1.000
_cell.angle_alpha   90.00
_cell.angle_beta   90.00
_cell.angle_gamma   90.00
#
_symmetry.space_group_name_H-M   'P 1'
#
loop_
_entity.id
_entity.type
_entity.pdbx_description
1 polymer ?
#
loop_
_entity_poly.entity_id
_entity_poly.type
_entity_poly.pdbx_seq_one_letter_code
_entity_poly.pdbx_strand_id
1 'polypeptide(L)' 'MKPGYGVDDGAALHFADDVLLRTVSSRIGAKSHYVSINDQQEVDEQALNVLFLGERV' A
#
# COMPACT_ATOMS: atom_id res chain seq x y z
N MET A 1 -11.91 -5.52 13.20
CA MET A 1 -10.73 -4.66 12.98
C MET A 1 -11.13 -3.54 12.03
N LYS A 2 -10.55 -2.34 12.15
CA LYS A 2 -10.81 -1.28 11.17
C LYS A 2 -9.97 -1.54 9.90
N PRO A 3 -10.47 -1.21 8.70
CA PRO A 3 -9.67 -1.27 7.49
C PRO A 3 -8.41 -0.39 7.60
N GLY A 4 -7.37 -0.73 6.85
CA GLY A 4 -6.11 -0.01 6.90
C GLY A 4 -5.15 -0.44 5.80
N TYR A 5 -3.91 0.04 5.90
CA TYR A 5 -2.88 -0.21 4.90
C TYR A 5 -1.75 -1.04 5.50
N GLY A 6 -1.33 -2.06 4.76
CA GLY A 6 -0.11 -2.82 5.00
C GLY A 6 0.98 -2.38 4.01
N VAL A 7 2.21 -2.24 4.49
CA VAL A 7 3.39 -1.93 3.67
C VAL A 7 4.54 -2.83 4.08
N ASP A 8 5.26 -3.36 3.08
CA ASP A 8 6.52 -4.08 3.29
C ASP A 8 7.65 -3.15 3.72
N ASP A 9 8.74 -3.74 4.22
CA ASP A 9 9.99 -3.00 4.44
C ASP A 9 10.47 -2.30 3.17
N GLY A 10 10.68 -0.99 3.26
CA GLY A 10 11.10 -0.15 2.14
C GLY A 10 9.96 0.43 1.29
N ALA A 11 8.69 0.10 1.56
CA ALA A 11 7.52 0.74 0.97
C ALA A 11 6.95 1.85 1.88
N ALA A 12 6.30 2.85 1.28
CA ALA A 12 5.69 3.96 1.99
C ALA A 12 4.38 4.42 1.32
N LEU A 13 3.50 5.01 2.14
CA LEU A 13 2.24 5.62 1.72
C LEU A 13 2.41 7.14 1.66
N HIS A 14 2.10 7.76 0.53
CA HIS A 14 2.09 9.21 0.38
C HIS A 14 0.65 9.72 0.39
N PHE A 15 0.26 10.32 1.51
CA PHE A 15 -1.02 11.00 1.67
C PHE A 15 -0.88 12.51 1.46
N ALA A 16 -1.89 13.13 0.87
CA ALA A 16 -2.09 14.57 0.88
C ALA A 16 -3.57 14.85 1.18
N ASP A 17 -3.83 15.70 2.16
CA ASP A 17 -5.19 16.06 2.60
C ASP A 17 -6.08 14.82 2.85
N ASP A 18 -5.55 13.85 3.60
CA ASP A 18 -6.20 12.56 3.93
C ASP A 18 -6.51 11.63 2.73
N VAL A 19 -6.07 12.00 1.52
CA VAL A 19 -6.20 11.17 0.32
C VAL A 19 -4.90 10.44 0.04
N LEU A 20 -4.96 9.12 -0.11
CA LEU A 20 -3.82 8.33 -0.58
C LEU A 20 -3.54 8.66 -2.06
N LEU A 21 -2.50 9.44 -2.32
CA LEU A 21 -2.12 9.82 -3.68
C LEU A 21 -1.35 8.71 -4.39
N ARG A 22 -0.45 8.04 -3.67
CA ARG A 22 0.36 6.93 -4.19
C ARG A 22 1.06 6.14 -3.10
N THR A 23 1.41 4.92 -3.48
CA THR A 23 2.35 4.05 -2.78
C THR A 23 3.70 4.10 -3.50
N VAL A 24 4.79 4.22 -2.74
CA VAL A 24 6.15 4.31 -3.28
C VAL A 24 7.07 3.32 -2.59
N SER A 25 8.22 3.00 -3.20
CA SER A 25 9.21 2.12 -2.61
C SER A 25 10.64 2.52 -2.95
N SER A 26 11.54 2.26 -2.01
CA SER A 26 13.00 2.30 -2.19
C SER A 26 13.62 0.96 -2.60
N ARG A 27 12.81 -0.11 -2.68
CA ARG A 27 13.22 -1.47 -3.05
C ARG A 27 12.35 -2.03 -4.18
N ILE A 28 13.01 -2.65 -5.17
CA ILE A 28 12.32 -3.34 -6.25
C ILE A 28 11.49 -4.48 -5.64
N GLY A 29 10.20 -4.54 -5.99
CA GLY A 29 9.31 -5.62 -5.58
C GLY A 29 8.68 -5.49 -4.19
N ALA A 30 8.94 -4.42 -3.43
CA ALA A 30 8.22 -4.18 -2.17
C ALA A 30 6.73 -3.90 -2.45
N LYS A 31 5.85 -4.45 -1.61
CA LYS A 31 4.41 -4.41 -1.83
C LYS A 31 3.69 -3.52 -0.83
N SER A 32 2.46 -3.18 -1.17
CA SER A 32 1.50 -2.56 -0.28
C SER A 32 0.11 -3.08 -0.57
N HIS A 33 -0.71 -3.18 0.47
CA HIS A 33 -2.05 -3.72 0.42
C HIS A 33 -3.01 -2.81 1.19
N TYR A 34 -4.22 -2.65 0.69
CA TYR A 34 -5.35 -2.21 1.50
C TYR A 34 -6.03 -3.45 2.08
N VAL A 35 -6.13 -3.49 3.41
CA VAL A 35 -6.64 -4.64 4.16
C VAL A 35 -7.97 -4.26 4.78
N SER A 36 -8.98 -5.07 4.53
CA SER A 36 -10.32 -4.89 5.10
C SER A 36 -10.94 -6.23 5.48
N ILE A 37 -12.14 -6.18 6.07
CA ILE A 37 -12.94 -7.37 6.35
C ILE A 37 -14.14 -7.33 5.39
N ASN A 38 -14.35 -8.41 4.65
CA ASN A 38 -15.48 -8.53 3.72
C ASN A 38 -16.80 -8.88 4.44
N ASP A 39 -17.89 -9.00 3.69
CA ASP A 39 -19.22 -9.32 4.22
C ASP A 39 -19.29 -10.71 4.87
N GLN A 40 -18.39 -11.62 4.50
CA GLN A 40 -18.24 -12.97 5.05
C GLN A 40 -17.38 -13.02 6.32
N GLN A 41 -16.94 -11.87 6.83
CA GLN A 41 -16.02 -11.75 7.97
C GLN A 41 -14.61 -12.32 7.74
N GLU A 42 -14.18 -12.40 6.48
CA GLU A 42 -12.85 -12.84 6.09
C GLU A 42 -11.95 -11.64 5.79
N VAL A 43 -10.64 -11.84 5.89
CA VAL A 43 -9.65 -10.82 5.53
C VAL A 43 -9.60 -10.70 4.01
N ASP A 44 -9.81 -9.48 3.50
CA ASP A 44 -9.63 -9.14 2.09
C ASP A 44 -8.41 -8.21 1.94
N GLU A 45 -7.50 -8.58 1.06
CA GLU A 45 -6.24 -7.87 0.81
C GLU A 45 -6.16 -7.42 -0.66
N GLN A 46 -6.38 -6.13 -0.89
CA GLN A 46 -6.27 -5.53 -2.21
C GLN A 46 -4.85 -4.99 -2.42
N ALA A 47 -4.11 -5.56 -3.37
CA ALA A 47 -2.79 -5.06 -3.74
C ALA A 47 -2.86 -3.63 -4.31
N LEU A 48 -1.97 -2.75 -3.85
CA LEU A 48 -1.81 -1.38 -4.32
C LEU A 48 -0.62 -1.28 -5.27
N ASN A 49 -0.72 -0.42 -6.28
CA ASN A 49 0.38 -0.20 -7.22
C ASN A 49 1.51 0.58 -6.54
N VAL A 50 2.71 0.01 -6.46
CA VAL A 50 3.87 0.61 -5.78
C VAL A 50 4.84 1.17 -6.81
N LEU A 51 5.07 2.48 -6.77
CA LEU A 51 6.06 3.14 -7.62
C LEU A 51 7.46 2.99 -7.02
N PHE A 52 8.35 2.28 -7.68
CA PHE A 52 9.76 2.23 -7.31
C PHE A 52 10.46 3.55 -7.64
N LEU A 53 11.12 4.15 -6.65
CA LEU A 53 11.78 5.46 -6.78
C LEU A 53 13.27 5.37 -7.12
N GLY A 54 13.83 4.16 -7.18
CA GLY A 54 15.27 3.98 -7.43
C GLY A 54 15.67 3.99 -8.90
N GLU A 55 14.72 4.02 -9.84
CA GLU A 55 15.04 4.27 -11.25
C GLU A 55 15.34 5.76 -11.46
N ARG A 56 16.57 6.06 -11.92
CA ARG A 56 16.90 7.41 -12.38
C ARG A 56 16.16 7.67 -13.69
N VAL A 57 15.35 8.73 -13.71
CA VAL A 57 14.81 9.34 -14.92
C VAL A 57 15.93 10.06 -15.68
#